data_AF-A0A1Q3CBN9-F1
#
_entry.id   AF-A0A1Q3CBN9-F1
#
_cell.length_a   1.000
_cell.length_b   1.000
_cell.length_c   1.000
_cell.angle_alpha   90.00
_cell.angle_beta   90.00
_cell.angle_gamma   90.00
#
_symmetry.space_group_name_H-M   'P 1'
#
loop_
_entity.id
_entity.type
_entity.pdbx_description
1 polymer ?
#
loop_
_entity_poly.entity_id
_entity_poly.type
_entity_poly.pdbx_seq_one_letter_code
_entity_poly.pdbx_strand_id
1 'polypeptide(L)'
;NSENFLQWSQSVLLVIRGRGKIGYITGKVQQPDVNDPTHENWELNNSIVMASLINSMESHISRTYLFLRTAKAIWDAVNKNYSDLENASQVFEIKNKLKDLLQGSMYIIEYFNELQMLWQELDFHCEVDWEVLEGNQKFKKHLDKERLYEFIVGLNRELDEVRVRIL
;
A
#
# COMPACT_ATOMS: atom_id res chain seq x y z
N ASN A 1 11.16 -0.37 -7.25
CA ASN A 1 9.81 0.13 -6.89
C ASN A 1 8.67 -0.64 -7.56
N SER A 2 8.91 -1.69 -8.36
CA SER A 2 7.85 -2.58 -8.87
C SER A 2 7.48 -3.71 -7.89
N GLU A 3 8.39 -4.13 -7.02
CA GLU A 3 8.07 -5.14 -6.00
C GLU A 3 7.50 -4.52 -4.72
N ASN A 4 7.45 -3.19 -4.63
CA ASN A 4 7.12 -2.50 -3.39
C ASN A 4 6.36 -1.17 -3.60
N PHE A 5 5.60 -1.07 -4.69
CA PHE A 5 4.84 0.14 -5.01
C PHE A 5 3.83 0.48 -3.89
N LEU A 6 3.18 -0.53 -3.30
CA LEU A 6 2.20 -0.32 -2.24
C LEU A 6 2.82 0.32 -1.00
N GLN A 7 3.85 -0.28 -0.40
CA GLN A 7 4.50 0.29 0.79
C GLN A 7 5.11 1.67 0.50
N TRP A 8 5.74 1.83 -0.67
CA TRP A 8 6.28 3.12 -1.11
C TRP A 8 5.18 4.18 -1.21
N SER A 9 4.07 3.87 -1.87
CA SER A 9 2.96 4.78 -2.09
C SER A 9 2.34 5.25 -0.76
N GLN A 10 2.16 4.35 0.20
CA GLN A 10 1.69 4.69 1.54
C GLN A 10 2.67 5.59 2.29
N SER A 11 3.96 5.25 2.25
CA SER A 11 5.01 6.00 2.94
C SER A 11 5.13 7.43 2.42
N VAL A 12 5.16 7.60 1.09
CA VAL A 12 5.30 8.92 0.46
C VAL A 12 4.03 9.76 0.64
N LEU A 13 2.84 9.16 0.57
CA LEU A 13 1.59 9.85 0.85
C LEU A 13 1.51 10.34 2.29
N LEU A 14 1.99 9.57 3.26
CA LEU A 14 2.03 9.99 4.66
C LEU A 14 2.89 11.25 4.85
N VAL A 15 4.09 11.28 4.25
CA VAL A 15 4.99 12.44 4.30
C VAL A 15 4.33 13.68 3.68
N ILE A 16 3.67 13.51 2.53
CA ILE A 16 3.04 14.63 1.80
C ILE A 16 1.80 15.13 2.54
N ARG A 17 1.01 14.23 3.14
CA ARG A 17 -0.12 14.58 4.03
C ARG A 17 0.36 15.32 5.28
N GLY A 18 1.41 14.85 5.93
CA GLY A 18 2.01 15.51 7.10
C GLY A 18 2.49 16.94 6.82
N ARG A 19 2.80 17.26 5.56
CA ARG A 19 3.15 18.62 5.10
C ARG A 19 1.95 19.44 4.60
N GLY A 20 0.74 18.90 4.64
CA GLY A 20 -0.47 19.57 4.14
C GLY A 20 -0.51 19.74 2.62
N LYS A 21 0.28 18.98 1.84
CA LYS A 21 0.43 19.18 0.38
C LYS A 21 -0.27 18.13 -0.48
N ILE A 22 -1.16 17.32 0.11
CA ILE A 22 -1.87 16.25 -0.61
C ILE A 22 -2.74 16.77 -1.77
N GLY A 23 -3.16 18.03 -1.71
CA GLY A 23 -3.93 18.69 -2.75
C GLY A 23 -3.23 18.76 -4.12
N TYR A 24 -1.89 18.81 -4.13
CA TYR A 24 -1.07 18.87 -5.35
C TYR A 24 -0.97 17.53 -6.08
N ILE A 25 -1.14 16.42 -5.35
CA ILE A 25 -1.20 15.07 -5.92
C ILE A 25 -2.62 14.76 -6.42
N THR A 26 -3.62 15.05 -5.59
CA THR A 26 -5.02 14.75 -5.89
C THR A 26 -5.63 15.67 -6.95
N GLY A 27 -4.98 16.79 -7.28
CA GLY A 27 -5.52 17.83 -8.15
C GLY A 27 -6.57 18.71 -7.49
N LYS A 28 -6.80 18.59 -6.17
CA LYS A 28 -7.67 19.53 -5.44
C LYS A 28 -7.10 20.96 -5.46
N VAL A 29 -5.77 21.08 -5.49
CA VAL A 29 -5.08 22.37 -5.66
C VAL A 29 -4.72 22.51 -7.13
N GLN A 30 -5.55 23.26 -7.86
CA GLN A 30 -5.38 23.50 -9.29
C GLN A 30 -4.26 24.50 -9.56
N GLN A 31 -3.60 24.36 -10.71
CA GLN A 31 -2.62 25.33 -11.17
C GLN A 31 -3.33 26.66 -11.47
N PRO A 32 -2.93 27.77 -10.81
CA PRO A 32 -3.46 29.10 -11.13
C PRO A 32 -3.03 29.58 -12.52
N ASP A 33 -3.67 30.63 -13.03
CA ASP A 33 -3.16 31.33 -14.21
C ASP A 33 -1.74 31.89 -13.93
N VAL A 34 -0.91 32.00 -14.96
CA VAL A 34 0.47 32.49 -14.83
C VAL A 34 0.53 33.93 -14.28
N ASN A 35 -0.52 34.72 -14.51
CA ASN A 35 -0.63 36.08 -14.00
C ASN A 35 -1.25 36.17 -12.60
N ASP A 36 -1.70 35.05 -12.03
CA ASP A 36 -2.25 35.01 -10.68
C ASP A 36 -1.13 35.18 -9.65
N PRO A 37 -1.26 36.09 -8.66
CA PRO A 37 -0.27 36.28 -7.60
C PRO A 37 0.06 35.00 -6.80
N THR A 38 -0.82 34.00 -6.81
CA THR A 38 -0.64 32.72 -6.12
C THR A 38 0.13 31.69 -6.95
N HIS A 39 0.38 31.95 -8.24
CA HIS A 39 1.05 31.02 -9.15
C HIS A 39 2.47 30.65 -8.67
N GLU A 40 3.26 31.64 -8.24
CA GLU A 40 4.62 31.39 -7.75
C GLU A 40 4.64 30.49 -6.51
N ASN A 41 3.72 30.73 -5.57
CA ASN A 41 3.57 29.89 -4.40
C ASN A 41 3.08 28.48 -4.77
N TRP A 42 2.20 28.36 -5.76
CA TRP A 42 1.79 27.05 -6.27
C TRP A 42 2.97 26.28 -6.87
N GLU A 43 3.77 26.92 -7.72
CA GLU A 43 4.97 26.34 -8.36
C GLU A 43 5.99 25.86 -7.33
N LEU A 44 6.25 26.67 -6.29
CA LEU A 44 7.15 26.30 -5.19
C LEU A 44 6.66 25.04 -4.47
N ASN A 45 5.37 25.00 -4.12
CA ASN A 45 4.79 23.86 -3.43
C ASN A 45 4.72 22.62 -4.31
N ASN A 46 4.35 22.76 -5.58
CA ASN A 46 4.37 21.70 -6.58
C ASN A 46 5.78 21.10 -6.71
N SER A 47 6.81 21.94 -6.81
CA SER A 47 8.22 21.51 -6.90
C SER A 47 8.70 20.73 -5.67
N ILE A 48 8.30 21.16 -4.45
CA ILE A 48 8.62 20.41 -3.22
C ILE A 48 8.00 19.01 -3.25
N VAL A 49 6.76 18.90 -3.73
CA VAL A 49 6.06 17.61 -3.82
C VAL A 49 6.70 16.73 -4.89
N MET A 50 7.03 17.29 -6.06
CA MET A 50 7.77 16.59 -7.12
C MET A 50 9.10 16.05 -6.62
N ALA A 51 9.90 16.87 -5.93
CA ALA A 51 11.17 16.44 -5.34
C ALA A 51 10.97 15.32 -4.30
N SER A 52 9.90 15.39 -3.50
CA SER A 52 9.59 14.34 -2.52
C SER A 52 9.26 13.01 -3.21
N LEU A 53 8.51 13.03 -4.31
CA LEU A 53 8.23 11.84 -5.13
C LEU A 53 9.51 11.30 -5.75
N ILE A 54 10.24 12.12 -6.51
CA ILE A 54 11.46 11.73 -7.25
C ILE A 54 12.54 11.16 -6.31
N ASN A 55 12.79 11.83 -5.18
CA ASN A 55 13.85 11.42 -4.25
C ASN A 55 13.50 10.18 -3.42
N SER A 56 12.21 9.83 -3.33
CA SER A 56 11.77 8.61 -2.65
C SER A 56 11.82 7.36 -3.51
N MET A 57 12.05 7.52 -4.83
CA MET A 57 12.14 6.42 -5.79
C MET A 57 13.58 5.99 -5.99
N GLU A 58 13.78 4.70 -6.28
CA GLU A 58 15.03 4.21 -6.86
C GLU A 58 15.46 5.02 -8.10
N SER A 59 16.77 5.26 -8.22
CA SER A 59 17.34 6.19 -9.21
C SER A 59 17.05 5.84 -10.67
N HIS A 60 16.90 4.56 -11.00
CA HIS A 60 16.58 4.12 -12.37
C HIS A 60 15.10 4.37 -12.71
N ILE A 61 14.22 4.39 -11.71
CA ILE A 61 12.79 4.65 -11.83
C ILE A 61 12.53 6.15 -11.85
N SER A 62 13.15 6.91 -10.94
CA SER A 62 12.93 8.37 -10.86
C SER A 62 13.30 9.09 -12.17
N ARG A 63 14.28 8.57 -12.92
CA ARG A 63 14.70 9.09 -14.23
C ARG A 63 13.60 9.12 -15.28
N THR A 64 12.64 8.20 -15.23
CA THR A 64 11.54 8.17 -16.21
C THR A 64 10.50 9.25 -15.96
N TYR A 65 10.53 9.90 -14.79
CA TYR A 65 9.53 10.90 -14.37
C TYR A 65 10.08 12.32 -14.24
N LEU A 66 11.41 12.51 -14.32
CA LEU A 66 12.10 13.80 -14.15
C LEU A 66 11.59 14.93 -15.06
N PHE A 67 11.07 14.60 -16.24
CA PHE A 67 10.63 15.59 -17.22
C PHE A 67 9.14 15.95 -17.13
N LEU A 68 8.40 15.32 -16.21
CA LEU A 68 7.01 15.68 -15.94
C LEU A 68 6.94 16.99 -15.16
N ARG A 69 5.95 17.83 -15.49
CA ARG A 69 5.89 19.23 -15.02
C ARG A 69 5.17 19.41 -13.70
N THR A 70 4.38 18.43 -13.27
CA THR A 70 3.57 18.55 -12.05
C THR A 70 3.69 17.31 -11.18
N ALA A 71 3.57 17.50 -9.87
CA ALA A 71 3.50 16.41 -8.90
C ALA A 71 2.36 15.44 -9.23
N LYS A 72 1.21 15.99 -9.68
CA LYS A 72 0.08 15.20 -10.15
C LYS A 72 0.46 14.32 -11.35
N ALA A 73 1.12 14.87 -12.37
CA ALA A 73 1.52 14.09 -13.54
C ALA A 73 2.49 12.96 -13.17
N ILE A 74 3.45 13.22 -12.27
CA ILE A 74 4.35 12.19 -11.75
C ILE A 74 3.54 11.10 -11.05
N TRP A 75 2.68 11.48 -10.11
CA TRP A 75 1.87 10.55 -9.34
C TRP A 75 0.97 9.69 -10.23
N ASP A 76 0.23 10.31 -11.15
CA ASP A 76 -0.69 9.61 -12.05
C ASP A 76 0.07 8.64 -12.98
N ALA A 77 1.25 9.03 -13.46
CA ALA A 77 2.08 8.16 -14.31
C ALA A 77 2.67 6.98 -13.53
N VAL A 78 3.15 7.21 -12.31
CA VAL A 78 3.67 6.15 -11.43
C VAL A 78 2.54 5.19 -11.05
N ASN A 79 1.39 5.70 -10.65
CA ASN A 79 0.22 4.86 -10.38
C ASN A 79 -0.16 4.05 -11.61
N LYS A 80 -0.33 4.67 -12.78
CA LYS A 80 -0.70 3.92 -13.99
C LYS A 80 0.28 2.79 -14.34
N ASN A 81 1.58 3.03 -14.12
CA ASN A 81 2.62 2.06 -14.47
C ASN A 81 2.78 0.93 -13.45
N TYR A 82 2.40 1.15 -12.18
CA TYR A 82 2.66 0.21 -11.09
C TYR A 82 1.41 -0.15 -10.26
N SER A 83 0.25 0.44 -10.48
CA SER A 83 -1.01 0.05 -9.82
C SER A 83 -1.68 -1.14 -10.50
N ASP A 84 -1.76 -1.10 -11.84
CA ASP A 84 -2.54 -2.06 -12.62
C ASP A 84 -1.71 -3.28 -13.05
N LEU A 85 -0.39 -3.11 -13.20
CA LEU A 85 0.54 -4.19 -13.53
C LEU A 85 0.74 -5.19 -12.37
N GLU A 86 0.29 -4.83 -11.17
CA GLU A 86 0.74 -5.45 -9.93
C GLU A 86 -0.38 -6.08 -9.12
N ASN A 87 -1.65 -5.67 -9.23
CA ASN A 87 -2.71 -6.22 -8.38
C ASN A 87 -2.83 -7.75 -8.46
N ALA A 88 -2.93 -8.37 -9.64
CA ALA A 88 -3.10 -9.82 -9.73
C ALA A 88 -1.83 -10.62 -9.39
N SER A 89 -0.66 -10.14 -9.83
CA SER A 89 0.63 -10.81 -9.57
C SER A 89 1.05 -10.68 -8.10
N GLN A 90 0.89 -9.49 -7.51
CA GLN A 90 1.16 -9.27 -6.08
C GLN A 90 0.17 -10.01 -5.21
N VAL A 91 -1.13 -10.01 -5.53
CA VAL A 91 -2.11 -10.85 -4.82
C VAL A 91 -1.72 -12.33 -4.89
N PHE A 92 -1.25 -12.82 -6.04
CA PHE A 92 -0.78 -14.18 -6.19
C PHE A 92 0.48 -14.47 -5.36
N GLU A 93 1.46 -13.57 -5.37
CA GLU A 93 2.68 -13.69 -4.57
C GLU A 93 2.40 -13.63 -3.06
N ILE A 94 1.57 -12.70 -2.61
CA ILE A 94 1.13 -12.59 -1.20
C ILE A 94 0.40 -13.87 -0.79
N LYS A 95 -0.50 -14.40 -1.64
CA LYS A 95 -1.18 -15.68 -1.37
C LYS A 95 -0.22 -16.86 -1.29
N ASN A 96 0.83 -16.90 -2.11
CA ASN A 96 1.86 -17.92 -2.02
C ASN A 96 2.68 -17.77 -0.74
N LYS A 97 3.10 -16.55 -0.38
CA LYS A 97 3.81 -16.27 0.87
C LYS A 97 2.97 -16.70 2.08
N LEU A 98 1.68 -16.35 2.11
CA LEU A 98 0.75 -16.77 3.18
C LEU A 98 0.65 -18.30 3.28
N LYS A 99 0.57 -19.00 2.15
CA LYS A 99 0.48 -20.47 2.11
C LYS A 99 1.75 -21.15 2.63
N ASP A 100 2.91 -20.58 2.33
CA ASP A 100 4.20 -21.17 2.68
C ASP A 100 4.71 -20.71 4.06
N LEU A 101 4.09 -19.68 4.66
CA LEU A 101 4.47 -19.15 5.96
C LEU A 101 4.07 -20.10 7.09
N LEU A 102 5.07 -20.66 7.76
CA LEU A 102 4.95 -21.45 8.97
C LEU A 102 5.68 -20.73 10.11
N GLN A 103 5.27 -20.97 11.36
CA GLN A 103 5.94 -20.41 12.54
C GLN A 103 7.44 -20.74 12.52
N GLY A 104 7.80 -22.00 12.28
CA GLY A 104 9.20 -22.42 12.17
C GLY A 104 9.99 -22.05 13.43
N SER A 105 11.06 -21.29 13.27
CA SER A 105 11.90 -20.81 14.38
C SER A 105 11.46 -19.47 14.97
N MET A 106 10.40 -18.84 14.45
CA MET A 106 9.92 -17.54 14.93
C MET A 106 9.19 -17.67 16.26
N TYR A 107 9.25 -16.62 17.08
CA TYR A 107 8.32 -16.49 18.19
C TYR A 107 6.89 -16.33 17.65
N ILE A 108 5.89 -16.79 18.40
CA ILE A 108 4.48 -16.76 17.98
C ILE A 108 4.06 -15.33 17.58
N ILE A 109 4.53 -14.32 18.31
CA ILE A 109 4.21 -12.93 18.04
C ILE A 109 4.83 -12.40 16.74
N GLU A 110 6.05 -12.85 16.42
CA GLU A 110 6.73 -12.48 15.17
C GLU A 110 6.00 -13.12 13.98
N TYR A 111 5.69 -14.42 14.08
CA TYR A 111 4.89 -15.13 13.08
C TYR A 111 3.51 -14.48 12.87
N PHE A 112 2.83 -14.10 13.95
CA PHE A 112 1.55 -13.39 13.85
C PHE A 112 1.70 -12.02 13.18
N ASN A 113 2.76 -11.27 13.49
CA ASN A 113 3.00 -9.97 12.87
C ASN A 113 3.27 -10.09 11.35
N GLU A 114 4.02 -11.12 10.93
CA GLU A 114 4.25 -11.41 9.50
C GLU A 114 2.94 -11.75 8.78
N LEU A 115 2.10 -12.62 9.36
CA LEU A 115 0.76 -12.91 8.84
C LEU A 115 -0.10 -11.65 8.76
N GLN A 116 -0.11 -10.84 9.82
CA GLN A 116 -0.89 -9.61 9.88
C GLN A 116 -0.48 -8.62 8.80
N MET A 117 0.83 -8.49 8.54
CA MET A 117 1.36 -7.64 7.49
C MET A 117 0.88 -8.11 6.10
N LEU A 118 1.00 -9.40 5.79
CA LEU A 118 0.54 -9.98 4.52
C LEU A 118 -0.98 -9.86 4.33
N TRP A 119 -1.76 -10.05 5.41
CA TRP A 119 -3.21 -9.89 5.37
C TRP A 119 -3.64 -8.45 5.13
N GLN A 120 -2.97 -7.48 5.76
CA GLN A 120 -3.24 -6.05 5.53
C GLN A 120 -2.88 -5.64 4.09
N GLU A 121 -1.80 -6.21 3.54
CA GLU A 121 -1.41 -6.01 2.15
C GLU A 121 -2.50 -6.55 1.20
N LEU A 122 -3.00 -7.77 1.47
CA LEU A 122 -4.08 -8.38 0.69
C LEU A 122 -5.41 -7.58 0.80
N ASP A 123 -5.75 -7.11 2.00
CA ASP A 123 -6.95 -6.29 2.23
C ASP A 123 -6.90 -5.00 1.42
N PHE A 124 -5.72 -4.38 1.30
CA PHE A 124 -5.53 -3.17 0.51
C PHE A 124 -5.78 -3.41 -0.98
N HIS A 125 -5.31 -4.53 -1.53
CA HIS A 125 -5.60 -4.89 -2.91
C HIS A 125 -7.09 -5.19 -3.13
N CYS A 126 -7.76 -5.76 -2.13
CA CYS A 126 -9.21 -6.02 -2.15
C CYS A 126 -10.07 -4.78 -1.86
N GLU A 127 -9.52 -3.70 -1.25
CA GLU A 127 -10.24 -2.44 -0.97
C GLU A 127 -10.76 -1.74 -2.21
N VAL A 128 -10.12 -1.95 -3.36
CA VAL A 128 -10.62 -1.47 -4.66
C VAL A 128 -11.96 -2.15 -5.03
N ASP A 129 -12.25 -3.35 -4.51
CA ASP A 129 -13.49 -4.09 -4.73
C ASP A 129 -14.51 -3.93 -3.57
N TRP A 130 -14.13 -3.32 -2.43
CA TRP A 130 -14.99 -3.24 -1.22
C TRP A 130 -16.11 -2.20 -1.29
N GLU A 131 -16.08 -1.24 -2.24
CA GLU A 131 -17.17 -0.27 -2.43
C GLU A 131 -18.51 -0.93 -2.82
N VAL A 132 -18.50 -2.23 -3.17
CA VAL A 132 -19.70 -2.99 -3.58
C VAL A 132 -20.42 -3.68 -2.41
N LEU A 133 -19.85 -3.73 -1.20
CA LEU A 133 -20.42 -4.52 -0.08
C LEU A 133 -20.85 -3.66 1.12
N GLU A 134 -21.88 -2.85 0.92
CA GLU A 134 -22.67 -2.28 2.02
C GLU A 134 -23.27 -3.41 2.88
N GLY A 135 -22.75 -3.62 4.10
CA GLY A 135 -23.30 -4.57 5.09
C GLY A 135 -22.34 -5.62 5.68
N ASN A 136 -21.03 -5.40 5.62
CA ASN A 136 -19.97 -6.41 5.80
C ASN A 136 -19.66 -6.86 7.26
N GLN A 137 -20.63 -6.91 8.18
CA GLN A 137 -20.36 -7.53 9.51
C GLN A 137 -20.19 -9.05 9.41
N LYS A 138 -20.98 -9.71 8.55
CA LYS A 138 -20.89 -11.17 8.36
C LYS A 138 -19.64 -11.57 7.58
N PHE A 139 -19.27 -10.80 6.56
CA PHE A 139 -18.10 -11.11 5.75
C PHE A 139 -16.80 -10.77 6.50
N LYS A 140 -16.74 -9.69 7.28
CA LYS A 140 -15.62 -9.46 8.22
C LYS A 140 -15.44 -10.62 9.21
N LYS A 141 -16.53 -11.11 9.80
CA LYS A 141 -16.48 -12.31 10.67
C LYS A 141 -16.00 -13.56 9.93
N HIS A 142 -16.37 -13.73 8.67
CA HIS A 142 -15.90 -14.85 7.86
C HIS A 142 -14.40 -14.72 7.57
N LEU A 143 -13.94 -13.53 7.16
CA LEU A 143 -12.53 -13.24 6.92
C LEU A 143 -11.67 -13.45 8.17
N ASP A 144 -12.12 -12.92 9.31
CA ASP A 144 -11.45 -13.12 10.61
C ASP A 144 -11.33 -14.61 10.97
N LYS A 145 -12.34 -15.41 10.61
CA LYS A 145 -12.36 -16.86 10.83
C LYS A 145 -11.38 -17.61 9.91
N GLU A 146 -11.30 -17.24 8.62
CA GLU A 146 -10.32 -17.80 7.69
C GLU A 146 -8.88 -17.48 8.15
N ARG A 147 -8.63 -16.24 8.56
CA ARG A 147 -7.32 -15.81 9.12
C ARG A 147 -6.93 -16.58 10.37
N LEU A 148 -7.90 -16.86 11.24
CA LEU A 148 -7.67 -17.69 12.42
C LEU A 148 -7.24 -19.12 12.01
N TYR A 149 -7.88 -19.71 11.00
CA TYR A 149 -7.49 -21.03 10.51
C TYR A 149 -6.08 -21.04 9.90
N GLU A 150 -5.75 -20.04 9.08
CA GLU A 150 -4.40 -19.87 8.51
C GLU A 150 -3.34 -19.75 9.61
N PHE A 151 -3.59 -18.91 10.62
CA PHE A 151 -2.71 -18.78 11.79
C PHE A 151 -2.47 -20.12 12.48
N ILE A 152 -3.56 -20.82 12.84
CA ILE A 152 -3.51 -22.08 13.60
C ILE A 152 -2.78 -23.16 12.78
N VAL A 153 -3.05 -23.28 11.48
CA VAL A 153 -2.43 -24.30 10.61
C VAL A 153 -0.92 -24.12 10.51
N GLY A 154 -0.41 -22.89 10.49
CA GLY A 154 1.03 -22.65 10.39
C GLY A 154 1.81 -22.69 11.71
N LEU A 155 1.17 -22.82 12.88
CA LEU A 155 1.87 -23.00 14.17
C LEU A 155 2.77 -24.26 14.21
N ASN A 156 3.68 -24.32 15.16
CA ASN A 156 4.46 -25.54 15.40
C ASN A 156 3.59 -26.63 16.04
N ARG A 157 3.87 -27.91 15.75
CA ARG A 157 3.13 -29.07 16.30
C ARG A 157 3.16 -29.17 17.82
N GLU A 158 4.15 -28.58 18.46
CA GLU A 158 4.24 -28.51 19.92
C GLU A 158 3.07 -27.74 20.55
N LEU A 159 2.34 -26.95 19.76
CA LEU A 159 1.14 -26.23 20.17
C LEU A 159 -0.16 -26.95 19.79
N ASP A 160 -0.11 -28.22 19.36
CA ASP A 160 -1.30 -28.98 18.92
C ASP A 160 -2.42 -29.03 19.96
N GLU A 161 -2.09 -29.12 21.25
CA GLU A 161 -3.11 -29.04 22.32
C GLU A 161 -3.81 -27.67 22.38
N VAL A 162 -3.10 -26.59 22.04
CA VAL A 162 -3.66 -25.24 21.96
C VAL A 162 -4.52 -25.11 20.70
N ARG A 163 -4.12 -25.73 19.59
CA ARG A 163 -4.92 -25.77 18.34
C ARG A 163 -6.30 -26.39 18.57
N VAL A 164 -6.35 -27.53 19.25
CA VAL A 164 -7.60 -28.28 19.52
C VAL A 164 -8.55 -27.50 20.44
N ARG A 165 -8.05 -26.58 21.28
CA ARG A 165 -8.87 -25.77 22.18
C ARG A 165 -9.45 -24.51 21.53
N ILE A 166 -8.84 -24.03 20.45
CA ILE A 166 -9.25 -22.81 19.74
C ILE A 166 -10.19 -23.13 18.57
N LEU A 167 -10.03 -24.30 17.93
CA LEU A 167 -10.90 -24.83 16.87
C LEU A 167 -12.23 -25.35 17.43
#